data_AF-A0A819CW27-F1
#
_entry.id   AF-A0A819CW27-F1
#
_cell.length_a   1.000
_cell.length_b   1.000
_cell.length_c   1.000
_cell.angle_alpha   90.00
_cell.angle_beta   90.00
_cell.angle_gamma   90.00
#
_symmetry.space_group_name_H-M   'P 1'
#
loop_
_entity.id
_entity.type
_entity.pdbx_description
1 polymer ?
#
loop_
_entity_poly.entity_id
_entity_poly.type
_entity_poly.pdbx_seq_one_letter_code
_entity_poly.pdbx_strand_id
1 'polypeptide(L)'
;MTSFLSTTSDYHLAKIFAGNTPVDSPLQSVVYKIFIESNTNKIVCADISELSVCKEEDEHLFPIRSLFRIERVEYSDNIWCIDLTAVNEDDQQFGTAINPWKAKTSEQSFFSGRHEPLFT
;
A
#
# COMPACT_ATOMS: atom_id res chain seq x y z
N MET A 1 8.21 9.44 -8.90
CA MET A 1 7.48 10.15 -7.82
C MET A 1 7.48 9.25 -6.61
N THR A 2 8.02 9.72 -5.49
CA THR A 2 7.96 9.02 -4.19
C THR A 2 6.81 9.63 -3.39
N SER A 3 5.64 8.99 -3.39
CA SER A 3 4.46 9.45 -2.65
C SER A 3 4.20 8.56 -1.44
N PHE A 4 3.65 9.15 -0.38
CA PHE A 4 3.08 8.43 0.76
C PHE A 4 1.79 7.71 0.35
N LEU A 5 1.41 6.69 1.11
CA LEU A 5 0.08 6.12 1.07
C LEU A 5 -0.77 6.80 2.14
N SER A 6 -1.74 7.59 1.69
CA SER A 6 -2.73 8.23 2.55
C SER A 6 -3.84 7.24 2.91
N THR A 7 -4.18 7.21 4.20
CA THR A 7 -5.20 6.33 4.77
C THR A 7 -5.97 7.09 5.85
N THR A 8 -7.15 6.59 6.22
CA THR A 8 -8.00 7.17 7.26
C THR A 8 -8.46 6.08 8.22
N SER A 9 -8.67 6.42 9.49
CA SER A 9 -9.39 5.54 10.43
C SER A 9 -10.91 5.59 10.26
N ASP A 10 -11.46 6.55 9.50
CA ASP A 10 -12.87 6.59 9.16
C ASP A 10 -13.19 5.70 7.94
N TYR A 11 -13.83 4.57 8.22
CA TYR A 11 -14.27 3.63 7.20
C TYR A 11 -15.29 4.25 6.21
N HIS A 12 -16.16 5.16 6.67
CA HIS A 12 -17.13 5.79 5.78
C HIS A 12 -16.44 6.71 4.79
N LEU A 13 -15.48 7.50 5.25
CA LEU A 13 -14.66 8.34 4.39
C LEU A 13 -13.86 7.51 3.39
N ALA A 14 -13.23 6.41 3.83
CA ALA A 14 -12.53 5.49 2.94
C ALA A 14 -13.45 4.95 1.83
N LYS A 15 -14.72 4.60 2.15
CA LYS A 15 -15.70 4.19 1.15
C LYS A 15 -16.07 5.31 0.16
N ILE A 16 -16.17 6.55 0.63
CA ILE A 16 -16.44 7.71 -0.24
C ILE A 16 -15.30 7.85 -1.26
N PHE A 17 -14.05 7.75 -0.82
CA PHE A 17 -12.88 7.82 -1.70
C PHE A 17 -12.78 6.64 -2.67
N ALA A 18 -13.14 5.43 -2.23
CA ALA A 18 -13.22 4.27 -3.12
C ALA A 18 -14.28 4.46 -4.23
N GLY A 19 -15.29 5.30 -3.97
CA GLY A 19 -16.32 5.69 -4.92
C GLY A 19 -17.18 4.55 -5.42
N ASN A 20 -18.09 4.87 -6.33
CA ASN A 20 -18.88 3.87 -7.04
C ASN A 20 -18.26 3.61 -8.40
N THR A 21 -18.12 2.34 -8.76
CA THR A 21 -17.70 1.94 -10.10
C THR A 21 -18.87 2.13 -11.08
N PRO A 22 -18.73 2.93 -12.15
CA PRO A 22 -19.74 3.00 -13.21
C PRO A 22 -19.95 1.63 -13.85
N VAL A 23 -21.18 1.34 -14.29
CA VAL A 23 -21.58 0.03 -14.86
C VAL A 23 -20.66 -0.43 -16.02
N ASP A 24 -20.12 0.51 -16.79
CA ASP A 24 -19.29 0.23 -17.97
C ASP A 24 -17.77 0.44 -17.73
N SER A 25 -17.35 0.63 -16.48
CA SER A 25 -15.94 0.86 -16.15
C SER A 25 -15.18 -0.47 -16.04
N PRO A 26 -13.97 -0.57 -16.64
CA PRO A 26 -13.08 -1.72 -16.40
C PRO A 26 -12.44 -1.70 -15.00
N LEU A 27 -12.59 -0.59 -14.25
CA LEU A 27 -12.07 -0.46 -12.89
C LEU A 27 -13.04 -1.07 -11.88
N GLN A 28 -12.56 -1.31 -10.67
CA GLN A 28 -13.36 -1.81 -9.56
C GLN A 28 -13.10 -0.96 -8.32
N SER A 29 -14.15 -0.68 -7.56
CA SER A 29 -14.05 0.01 -6.27
C SER A 29 -13.44 -0.96 -5.26
N VAL A 30 -12.44 -0.49 -4.52
CA VAL A 30 -11.75 -1.29 -3.51
C VAL A 30 -11.55 -0.46 -2.25
N VAL A 31 -11.85 -1.04 -1.09
CA VAL A 31 -11.45 -0.51 0.22
C VAL A 31 -10.45 -1.47 0.86
N TYR A 32 -9.30 -0.92 1.23
CA TYR A 32 -8.28 -1.63 1.97
C TYR A 32 -8.43 -1.33 3.46
N LYS A 33 -8.65 -2.36 4.28
CA LYS A 33 -8.67 -2.26 5.73
C LYS A 33 -7.32 -2.73 6.25
N ILE A 34 -6.54 -1.80 6.80
CA ILE A 34 -5.17 -2.08 7.24
C ILE A 34 -5.16 -2.24 8.76
N PHE A 35 -4.80 -3.43 9.22
CA PHE A 35 -4.53 -3.72 10.60
C PHE A 35 -3.04 -3.47 10.92
N ILE A 36 -2.79 -2.77 12.01
CA ILE A 36 -1.44 -2.48 12.50
C ILE A 36 -1.26 -3.18 13.83
N GLU A 37 -0.33 -4.14 13.89
CA GLU A 37 0.00 -4.81 15.14
C GLU A 37 0.81 -3.88 16.06
N SER A 38 0.17 -3.42 17.14
CA SER A 38 0.72 -2.45 18.09
C SER A 38 1.93 -2.96 18.89
N ASN A 39 2.21 -4.26 18.85
CA ASN A 39 3.33 -4.89 19.55
C ASN A 39 4.64 -4.84 18.74
N THR A 40 4.60 -4.39 17.48
CA THR A 40 5.79 -4.27 16.64
C THR A 40 6.23 -2.81 16.53
N ASN A 41 7.31 -2.44 17.21
CA ASN A 41 7.93 -1.10 17.08
C ASN A 41 8.58 -0.85 15.70
N LYS A 42 8.25 -1.66 14.70
CA LYS A 42 8.88 -1.70 13.38
C LYS A 42 7.94 -1.25 12.26
N ILE A 43 6.63 -1.16 12.50
CA ILE A 43 5.70 -0.55 11.54
C ILE A 43 5.74 0.96 11.73
N VAL A 44 5.99 1.67 10.64
CA VAL A 44 6.05 3.13 10.64
C VAL A 44 4.80 3.66 9.96
N CYS A 45 3.95 4.33 10.72
CA CYS A 45 2.86 5.17 10.23
C CYS A 45 2.83 6.46 11.03
N ALA A 46 2.42 7.56 10.42
CA ALA A 46 2.26 8.85 11.09
C ALA A 46 0.78 9.22 11.14
N ASP A 47 0.25 9.40 12.33
CA ASP A 47 -0.98 10.16 12.53
C ASP A 47 -0.67 11.64 12.31
N ILE A 48 -1.36 12.26 11.35
CA ILE A 48 -1.17 13.67 11.01
C ILE A 48 -2.41 14.52 11.29
N SER A 49 -3.39 14.00 12.03
CA SER A 49 -4.61 14.71 12.42
C SER A 49 -4.35 16.09 13.04
N GLU A 50 -3.32 16.21 13.87
CA GLU A 50 -2.94 17.47 14.53
C GLU A 50 -2.24 18.48 13.61
N LEU A 51 -1.68 18.02 12.49
CA LEU A 51 -0.97 18.86 11.52
C LEU A 51 -1.81 19.15 10.27
N SER A 52 -2.83 18.34 10.01
CA SER A 52 -3.67 18.44 8.83
C SER A 52 -4.61 19.65 8.90
N VAL A 53 -4.80 20.29 7.75
CA VAL A 53 -5.86 21.29 7.56
C VAL A 53 -7.23 20.60 7.54
N CYS A 54 -7.28 19.34 7.11
CA CYS A 54 -8.48 18.52 7.02
C CYS A 54 -8.58 17.57 8.23
N LYS A 55 -8.85 18.12 9.41
CA LYS A 55 -8.89 17.33 10.66
C LYS A 55 -9.91 16.19 10.67
N GLU A 56 -11.02 16.36 9.94
CA GLU A 56 -12.10 15.38 9.81
C GLU A 56 -11.67 14.12 9.03
N GLU A 57 -10.51 14.14 8.35
CA GLU A 57 -10.05 12.99 7.57
C GLU A 57 -9.42 11.89 8.43
N ASP A 58 -9.11 12.15 9.70
CA ASP A 58 -8.39 11.23 10.59
C ASP A 58 -7.22 10.53 9.86
N GLU A 59 -6.41 11.34 9.18
CA GLU A 59 -5.44 10.87 8.20
C GLU A 59 -4.20 10.24 8.87
N HIS A 60 -3.86 9.04 8.40
CA HIS A 60 -2.65 8.31 8.74
C HIS A 60 -1.82 8.08 7.47
N LEU A 61 -0.54 8.45 7.53
CA LEU A 61 0.39 8.31 6.41
C LEU A 61 1.32 7.13 6.61
N PHE A 62 1.36 6.25 5.61
CA PHE A 62 2.38 5.21 5.50
C PHE A 62 3.51 5.67 4.56
N PRO A 63 4.79 5.45 4.95
CA PRO A 63 5.91 5.74 4.09
C PRO A 63 5.85 4.88 2.82
N ILE A 64 6.45 5.39 1.75
CA ILE A 64 6.57 4.63 0.51
C ILE A 64 7.25 3.29 0.76
N ARG A 65 6.78 2.25 0.07
CA ARG A 65 7.24 0.84 0.23
C ARG A 65 6.87 0.19 1.56
N SER A 66 5.88 0.74 2.27
CA SER A 66 5.19 -0.03 3.31
C SER A 66 4.62 -1.31 2.71
N LEU A 67 4.70 -2.39 3.48
CA LEU A 67 4.33 -3.73 3.03
C LEU A 67 3.11 -4.20 3.80
N PHE A 68 2.20 -4.83 3.06
CA PHE A 68 0.94 -5.30 3.57
C PHE A 68 0.72 -6.72 3.09
N ARG A 69 0.37 -7.62 4.02
CA ARG A 69 -0.01 -8.99 3.72
C ARG A 69 -1.53 -9.07 3.61
N ILE A 70 -2.02 -9.68 2.53
CA ILE A 70 -3.46 -9.91 2.34
C ILE A 70 -3.90 -11.04 3.26
N GLU A 71 -4.93 -10.77 4.07
CA GLU A 71 -5.53 -11.74 4.97
C GLU A 71 -6.83 -12.30 4.37
N ARG A 72 -7.65 -11.41 3.81
CA ARG A 72 -8.98 -11.74 3.30
C ARG A 72 -9.35 -10.81 2.16
N VAL A 73 -10.06 -11.36 1.19
CA VAL A 73 -10.67 -10.63 0.08
C VAL A 73 -12.13 -11.02 0.02
N GLU A 74 -13.01 -10.02 0.13
CA GLU A 74 -14.46 -10.21 0.05
C GLU A 74 -15.07 -9.19 -0.90
N TYR A 75 -16.12 -9.59 -1.61
CA TYR A 75 -16.93 -8.69 -2.43
C TYR A 75 -18.30 -8.55 -1.77
N SER A 76 -18.65 -7.32 -1.40
CA SER A 76 -19.91 -7.01 -0.72
C SER A 76 -20.33 -5.59 -1.06
N ASP A 77 -21.64 -5.31 -1.12
CA ASP A 77 -22.17 -3.97 -1.43
C ASP A 77 -21.57 -3.30 -2.69
N ASN A 78 -21.28 -4.10 -3.73
CA ASN A 78 -20.63 -3.66 -4.97
C ASN A 78 -19.22 -3.07 -4.79
N ILE A 79 -18.53 -3.44 -3.72
CA ILE A 79 -17.16 -3.02 -3.45
C ILE A 79 -16.31 -4.21 -3.01
N TRP A 80 -15.05 -4.24 -3.45
CA TRP A 80 -14.08 -5.19 -2.92
C TRP A 80 -13.55 -4.66 -1.59
N CYS A 81 -13.68 -5.45 -0.54
CA CYS A 81 -13.05 -5.19 0.75
C CYS A 81 -11.86 -6.14 0.89
N ILE A 82 -10.68 -5.56 1.13
CA ILE A 82 -9.45 -6.32 1.29
C ILE A 82 -8.89 -6.02 2.66
N ASP A 83 -8.83 -7.05 3.49
CA ASP A 83 -8.19 -6.96 4.79
C ASP A 83 -6.70 -7.22 4.65
N LEU A 84 -5.93 -6.29 5.19
CA LEU A 84 -4.49 -6.24 5.13
C LEU A 84 -3.91 -6.19 6.54
N THR A 85 -2.78 -6.84 6.75
CA THR A 85 -1.94 -6.63 7.93
C THR A 85 -0.67 -5.90 7.50
N ALA A 86 -0.32 -4.81 8.18
CA ALA A 86 0.97 -4.14 7.97
C ALA A 86 2.10 -5.02 8.51
N VAL A 87 3.11 -5.29 7.67
CA VAL A 87 4.18 -6.24 7.98
C VAL A 87 5.56 -5.59 7.89
N ASN A 88 6.52 -6.17 8.61
CA ASN A 88 7.94 -5.80 8.58
C ASN A 88 8.79 -7.06 8.33
N GLU A 89 10.12 -6.91 8.37
CA GLU A 89 11.07 -7.99 8.07
C GLU A 89 10.94 -9.23 8.96
N ASP A 90 10.30 -9.11 10.13
CA ASP A 90 10.07 -10.22 11.07
C ASP A 90 8.81 -11.04 10.72
N ASP A 91 7.96 -10.57 9.80
CA ASP A 91 6.78 -11.34 9.38
C ASP A 91 7.22 -12.68 8.75
N GLN A 92 6.60 -13.77 9.17
CA GLN A 92 7.00 -15.13 8.78
C GLN A 92 6.96 -15.36 7.27
N GLN A 93 6.14 -14.60 6.53
CA GLN A 93 5.98 -14.69 5.09
C GLN A 93 6.80 -13.64 4.33
N PHE A 94 7.49 -12.73 5.03
CA PHE A 94 8.27 -11.65 4.44
C PHE A 94 9.32 -12.16 3.45
N GLY A 95 10.09 -13.18 3.85
CA GLY A 95 11.15 -13.76 3.03
C GLY A 95 10.63 -14.40 1.73
N THR A 96 9.47 -15.05 1.78
CA THR A 96 8.87 -15.68 0.61
C THR A 96 8.31 -14.67 -0.38
N ALA A 97 7.73 -13.58 0.13
CA ALA A 97 7.11 -12.54 -0.70
C ALA A 97 8.12 -11.59 -1.36
N ILE A 98 9.21 -11.23 -0.66
CA ILE A 98 10.07 -10.10 -1.07
C ILE A 98 11.38 -10.52 -1.73
N ASN A 99 11.93 -11.70 -1.39
CA ASN A 99 13.18 -12.16 -2.02
C ASN A 99 13.07 -12.28 -3.56
N PRO A 100 11.96 -12.79 -4.14
CA PRO A 100 11.78 -12.79 -5.59
C PRO A 100 11.71 -11.39 -6.19
N TRP A 101 11.17 -10.42 -5.45
CA TRP A 101 11.03 -9.03 -5.90
C TRP A 101 12.40 -8.34 -5.89
N LYS A 102 13.16 -8.47 -4.80
CA LYS A 102 14.54 -7.94 -4.68
C LYS A 102 15.43 -8.43 -5.83
N ALA A 103 15.41 -9.72 -6.14
CA ALA A 103 16.16 -10.31 -7.24
C ALA A 103 15.84 -9.68 -8.61
N LYS A 104 14.54 -9.48 -8.92
CA LYS A 104 14.10 -8.84 -10.16
C LYS A 104 14.50 -7.36 -10.24
N THR A 105 14.40 -6.61 -9.13
CA THR A 105 14.85 -5.21 -9.12
C THR A 105 16.36 -5.08 -9.27
N SER A 106 17.16 -5.98 -8.67
CA SER A 106 18.62 -5.97 -8.84
C SER A 106 19.04 -6.25 -10.29
N GLU A 107 18.34 -7.16 -10.99
CA GLU A 107 18.58 -7.44 -12.41
C GLU A 107 18.22 -6.23 -13.28
N GLN A 108 17.09 -5.56 -13.04
CA GLN A 108 16.70 -4.38 -13.82
C GLN A 108 17.68 -3.20 -13.65
N SER A 109 18.22 -2.98 -12.45
CA SER A 109 19.30 -2.01 -12.24
C SER A 109 20.64 -2.42 -12.86
N PHE A 110 20.89 -3.72 -13.05
CA PHE A 110 22.07 -4.24 -13.73
C PHE A 110 22.00 -4.06 -15.26
N PHE A 111 20.80 -4.15 -15.85
CA PHE A 111 20.59 -3.91 -17.28
C PHE A 111 20.55 -2.43 -17.66
N SER A 112 20.11 -1.53 -16.77
CA SER A 112 20.13 -0.08 -17.05
C SER A 112 21.52 0.56 -16.95
N GLY A 113 22.53 -0.17 -16.45
CA GLY A 113 23.91 0.32 -16.26
C GLY A 113 24.87 0.05 -17.42
N ARG A 114 24.45 -0.70 -18.46
CA ARG A 114 25.27 -0.92 -19.65
C ARG A 114 24.94 0.12 -20.72
N HIS A 115 25.63 1.26 -20.66
CA HIS A 115 25.81 2.11 -21.84
C HIS A 115 26.49 1.27 -22.93
N GLU A 116 25.83 1.12 -24.07
CA GLU A 116 26.44 0.60 -25.29
C GLU A 116 27.65 1.46 -25.68
N PRO A 117 28.80 0.87 -26.07
CA PRO A 117 29.88 1.65 -26.65
C PRO A 117 29.41 2.19 -28.00
N LEU A 118 29.42 3.51 -28.15
CA LEU A 118 29.32 4.17 -29.45
C LEU A 118 30.52 3.71 -30.30
N PHE A 119 30.27 2.81 -31.24
CA PHE A 119 31.24 2.48 -32.29
C PHE A 119 31.42 3.72 -33.18
N THR A 120 32.65 4.25 -33.21
CA THR A 120 33.17 5.13 -34.28
C THR A 120 34.00 4.32 -35.25
#